data_AF-A0A162CF26-F1
#
_entry.id   AF-A0A162CF26-F1
#
_cell.length_a   1.000
_cell.length_b   1.000
_cell.length_c   1.000
_cell.angle_alpha   90.00
_cell.angle_beta   90.00
_cell.angle_gamma   90.00
#
_symmetry.space_group_name_H-M   'P 1'
#
loop_
_entity.id
_entity.type
_entity.pdbx_description
1 polymer ?
#
loop_
_entity_poly.entity_id
_entity_poly.type
_entity_poly.pdbx_seq_one_letter_code
_entity_poly.pdbx_strand_id
1 'polypeptide(L)'
;MIDKLTKHLHIAQSQSAYNHKLSNFNAKQASPVAAPQQAPHTNHDYTVSLSSPEENALKETELEAALARPIILGFGRSYTQPHVTITGLGTDEFEKNYRLGELTNKAEVEDFLAQVDRLPPEQRHKFQHLKPTRELLELTKKLSDEDLAKFADVIVATATFDPKTGRFNNISQDLIQQFNTMSEEVLSSAINTMTHLLEQGQAYDFSSPSPPVGILDDEGREDALLTRYDDEHHILSQSFGMQKTANVHRYATLLLDNKLSDGQLLELNAHLDEGDFQTNVGIVDMAKTIKPYQQDSFFAMLNETDKSNTQNIFALASKQLDWREHKHYLQSDTGEFAVNHDSLTSDSERQTLYSNMLKAYDEVGLSWMNEVIDLTHDAPAKTQSAIWQALMTDLEDNPDAFIHSDSIERWVNTNLDAFVHGFVEQQIKDIRNFNQELESPFHLPGLSYVHLEKQQDKGLKNQTPIN
;
A
#
# COMPACT_ATOMS: atom_id res chain seq x y z
N MET A 1 26.88 -20.01 9.73
CA MET A 1 26.42 -19.91 8.33
C MET A 1 26.68 -18.54 7.69
N ILE A 2 27.40 -17.62 8.33
CA ILE A 2 27.81 -16.31 7.77
C ILE A 2 29.13 -16.41 6.95
N ASP A 3 29.90 -17.48 7.12
CA ASP A 3 31.25 -17.63 6.52
C ASP A 3 31.32 -18.07 5.05
N LYS A 4 30.20 -18.35 4.37
CA LYS A 4 30.23 -18.89 3.00
C LYS A 4 30.22 -17.82 1.90
N LEU A 5 29.71 -16.61 2.15
CA LEU A 5 29.74 -15.51 1.17
C LEU A 5 30.93 -14.55 1.37
N THR A 6 31.51 -14.48 2.58
CA THR A 6 32.62 -13.55 2.88
C THR A 6 33.98 -14.01 2.35
N LYS A 7 34.10 -15.25 1.87
CA LYS A 7 35.40 -15.88 1.57
C LYS A 7 36.01 -15.54 0.20
N HIS A 8 35.31 -14.82 -0.67
CA HIS A 8 35.74 -14.65 -2.06
C HIS A 8 36.28 -13.27 -2.46
N LEU A 9 36.36 -12.28 -1.57
CA LEU A 9 36.76 -10.92 -1.95
C LEU A 9 37.69 -10.25 -0.92
N HIS A 10 38.97 -10.58 -0.96
CA HIS A 10 40.03 -9.81 -0.33
C HIS A 10 41.24 -9.70 -1.28
N ILE A 11 41.28 -8.62 -2.08
CA ILE A 11 42.52 -8.13 -2.71
C ILE A 11 42.55 -6.59 -2.65
N ALA A 12 43.51 -6.09 -1.87
CA ALA A 12 44.19 -4.78 -1.91
C ALA A 12 43.41 -3.48 -1.61
N GLN A 13 43.48 -3.07 -0.33
CA GLN A 13 43.46 -1.67 0.10
C GLN A 13 44.84 -1.02 -0.10
N SER A 14 44.88 0.24 -0.54
CA SER A 14 45.89 1.22 -0.06
C SER A 14 45.52 2.68 -0.36
N GLN A 15 45.39 3.45 0.73
CA GLN A 15 45.78 4.87 0.92
C GLN A 15 45.24 5.96 -0.02
N SER A 16 44.50 6.93 0.52
CA SER A 16 45.04 8.24 0.91
C SER A 16 43.96 9.17 1.50
N ALA A 17 44.36 9.96 2.50
CA ALA A 17 43.53 10.86 3.28
C ALA A 17 43.66 12.29 2.77
N TYR A 18 42.57 13.08 2.77
CA TYR A 18 42.65 14.54 2.91
C TYR A 18 41.41 15.13 3.61
N ASN A 19 41.68 15.99 4.60
CA ASN A 19 40.73 16.76 5.41
C ASN A 19 40.28 18.03 4.69
N HIS A 20 39.06 18.52 4.96
CA HIS A 20 38.83 19.96 5.14
C HIS A 20 37.65 20.28 6.08
N LYS A 21 37.90 21.16 7.05
CA LYS A 21 36.95 21.82 7.96
C LYS A 21 36.36 23.08 7.32
N LEU A 22 35.15 23.48 7.70
CA LEU A 22 34.76 24.90 7.86
C LEU A 22 33.55 25.06 8.81
N SER A 23 33.34 26.29 9.25
CA SER A 23 33.02 26.72 10.62
C SER A 23 31.66 27.42 10.81
N ASN A 24 31.10 27.29 12.02
CA ASN A 24 29.95 28.00 12.62
C ASN A 24 30.00 29.54 12.57
N PHE A 25 28.84 30.22 12.63
CA PHE A 25 28.53 31.29 13.62
C PHE A 25 27.03 31.72 13.65
N ASN A 26 26.40 31.58 14.84
CA ASN A 26 25.34 32.31 15.58
C ASN A 26 24.28 33.20 14.86
N ALA A 27 22.96 33.17 15.12
CA ALA A 27 22.09 33.14 16.33
C ALA A 27 21.57 34.52 16.83
N LYS A 28 20.30 34.52 17.31
CA LYS A 28 19.48 35.51 18.09
C LYS A 28 18.37 36.25 17.30
N GLN A 29 17.16 36.55 17.80
CA GLN A 29 16.60 36.62 19.16
C GLN A 29 15.05 36.71 19.11
N ALA A 30 14.35 36.49 20.25
CA ALA A 30 12.89 36.42 20.37
C ALA A 30 12.27 37.46 21.36
N SER A 31 10.99 37.81 21.12
CA SER A 31 9.86 38.06 22.08
C SER A 31 9.80 39.37 22.92
N PRO A 32 8.68 39.77 23.63
CA PRO A 32 7.21 39.49 23.56
C PRO A 32 6.20 40.65 24.01
N VAL A 33 4.91 40.29 24.25
CA VAL A 33 3.82 40.84 25.17
C VAL A 33 3.00 42.07 24.68
N ALA A 34 1.66 42.22 24.80
CA ALA A 34 0.77 42.14 25.99
C ALA A 34 -0.76 42.12 25.69
N ALA A 35 -1.55 41.67 26.68
CA ALA A 35 -3.02 41.84 26.82
C ALA A 35 -3.36 42.81 27.97
N PRO A 36 -4.59 43.37 28.05
CA PRO A 36 -5.43 43.06 29.23
C PRO A 36 -6.97 43.05 29.01
N GLN A 37 -7.67 42.50 30.01
CA GLN A 37 -9.11 42.28 30.21
C GLN A 37 -9.94 43.54 30.51
N GLN A 38 -11.28 43.50 30.28
CA GLN A 38 -12.32 43.99 31.22
C GLN A 38 -13.76 43.67 30.75
N ALA A 39 -14.65 43.31 31.68
CA ALA A 39 -16.12 43.27 31.57
C ALA A 39 -16.72 44.20 32.65
N PRO A 40 -17.95 44.76 32.50
CA PRO A 40 -19.11 44.24 33.27
C PRO A 40 -20.55 44.43 32.68
N HIS A 41 -21.50 43.73 33.33
CA HIS A 41 -23.00 43.63 33.35
C HIS A 41 -23.88 44.84 32.89
N THR A 42 -25.15 44.74 32.41
CA THR A 42 -26.41 44.24 33.03
C THR A 42 -27.64 44.11 32.05
N ASN A 43 -28.62 43.28 32.43
CA ASN A 43 -29.99 42.95 31.92
C ASN A 43 -30.83 43.99 31.11
N HIS A 44 -31.44 43.58 29.97
CA HIS A 44 -32.88 43.29 29.73
C HIS A 44 -33.24 43.22 28.22
N ASP A 45 -34.35 42.53 27.95
CA ASP A 45 -35.12 42.37 26.70
C ASP A 45 -34.58 41.41 25.62
N TYR A 46 -35.27 40.26 25.48
CA TYR A 46 -35.21 39.45 24.26
C TYR A 46 -35.83 40.26 23.11
N THR A 47 -34.98 40.98 22.39
CA THR A 47 -35.32 41.46 21.06
C THR A 47 -35.22 40.27 20.11
N VAL A 48 -36.34 39.82 19.56
CA VAL A 48 -36.31 39.03 18.33
C VAL A 48 -35.89 40.01 17.22
N SER A 49 -34.59 40.13 16.99
CA SER A 49 -34.09 40.73 15.77
C SER A 49 -34.42 39.75 14.64
N LEU A 50 -35.44 40.10 13.85
CA LEU A 50 -35.56 39.56 12.51
C LEU A 50 -34.32 40.07 11.77
N SER A 51 -33.31 39.21 11.65
CA SER A 51 -32.10 39.54 10.92
C SER A 51 -32.49 39.98 9.52
N SER A 52 -31.97 41.14 9.11
CA SER A 52 -32.24 41.63 7.77
C SER A 52 -31.67 40.62 6.75
N PRO A 53 -32.21 40.58 5.52
CA PRO A 53 -31.64 39.75 4.46
C PRO A 53 -30.13 39.97 4.28
N GLU A 54 -29.65 41.18 4.53
CA GLU A 54 -28.24 41.56 4.46
C GLU A 54 -27.42 41.03 5.66
N GLU A 55 -27.95 41.03 6.88
CA GLU A 55 -27.30 40.42 8.05
C GLU A 55 -27.25 38.89 7.95
N ASN A 56 -28.28 38.27 7.37
CA ASN A 56 -28.27 36.83 7.10
C ASN A 56 -27.25 36.50 6.02
N ALA A 57 -27.20 37.26 4.92
CA ALA A 57 -26.20 37.07 3.87
C ALA A 57 -24.76 37.27 4.40
N LEU A 58 -24.53 38.24 5.30
CA LEU A 58 -23.23 38.46 5.91
C LEU A 58 -22.82 37.29 6.83
N LYS A 59 -23.75 36.79 7.67
CA LYS A 59 -23.52 35.60 8.50
C LYS A 59 -23.31 34.33 7.67
N GLU A 60 -24.00 34.20 6.54
CA GLU A 60 -23.84 33.09 5.59
C GLU A 60 -22.46 33.16 4.93
N THR A 61 -22.01 34.35 4.55
CA THR A 61 -20.67 34.59 3.98
C THR A 61 -19.55 34.35 5.02
N GLU A 62 -19.77 34.74 6.29
CA GLU A 62 -18.84 34.47 7.38
C GLU A 62 -18.79 32.99 7.78
N LEU A 63 -19.93 32.27 7.69
CA LEU A 63 -20.02 30.83 7.90
C LEU A 63 -19.36 30.06 6.74
N GLU A 64 -19.57 30.48 5.49
CA GLU A 64 -18.85 29.95 4.33
C GLU A 64 -17.34 30.16 4.44
N ALA A 65 -16.90 31.34 4.91
CA ALA A 65 -15.49 31.62 5.16
C ALA A 65 -14.91 30.81 6.33
N ALA A 66 -15.72 30.52 7.36
CA ALA A 66 -15.34 29.67 8.49
C ALA A 66 -15.24 28.18 8.08
N LEU A 67 -16.09 27.73 7.16
CA LEU A 67 -16.07 26.39 6.57
C LEU A 67 -15.02 26.22 5.46
N ALA A 68 -14.39 27.31 4.99
CA ALA A 68 -13.41 27.33 3.90
C ALA A 68 -11.94 27.15 4.32
N ARG A 69 -11.62 26.69 5.54
CA ARG A 69 -10.22 26.45 5.94
C ARG A 69 -9.70 25.05 5.47
N PRO A 70 -8.51 24.97 4.84
CA PRO A 70 -7.97 23.75 4.20
C PRO A 70 -7.05 22.96 5.17
N ILE A 71 -6.61 21.69 5.03
CA ILE A 71 -6.35 20.73 3.93
C ILE A 71 -6.44 19.31 4.52
N ILE A 72 -7.02 18.30 3.81
CA ILE A 72 -6.38 16.98 3.59
C ILE A 72 -6.66 16.57 2.13
N LEU A 73 -5.60 16.12 1.46
CA LEU A 73 -5.51 15.83 0.03
C LEU A 73 -6.54 14.77 -0.43
N GLY A 74 -7.29 15.07 -1.49
CA GLY A 74 -7.71 14.05 -2.45
C GLY A 74 -9.17 14.02 -2.91
N PHE A 75 -10.13 14.59 -2.18
CA PHE A 75 -11.51 14.63 -2.66
C PHE A 75 -11.82 16.00 -3.28
N GLY A 76 -12.13 16.01 -4.58
CA GLY A 76 -12.65 17.19 -5.26
C GLY A 76 -13.83 17.80 -4.48
N ARG A 77 -13.83 19.12 -4.38
CA ARG A 77 -14.83 19.91 -3.65
C ARG A 77 -16.24 19.69 -4.19
N SER A 78 -16.97 18.75 -3.62
CA SER A 78 -18.43 18.73 -3.67
C SER A 78 -18.96 17.95 -2.48
N TYR A 79 -19.24 18.66 -1.37
CA TYR A 79 -20.23 18.13 -0.44
C TYR A 79 -21.54 18.01 -1.21
N THR A 80 -22.14 16.82 -1.25
CA THR A 80 -23.49 16.67 -1.78
C THR A 80 -24.45 17.25 -0.75
N GLN A 81 -24.65 18.58 -0.78
CA GLN A 81 -25.61 19.21 0.10
C GLN A 81 -27.03 18.86 -0.36
N PRO A 82 -27.99 18.68 0.55
CA PRO A 82 -29.39 18.51 0.18
C PRO A 82 -29.89 19.79 -0.49
N HIS A 83 -30.38 19.68 -1.72
CA HIS A 83 -30.99 20.77 -2.46
C HIS A 83 -32.51 20.62 -2.37
N VAL A 84 -33.16 21.63 -1.80
CA VAL A 84 -34.63 21.72 -1.83
C VAL A 84 -35.00 22.72 -2.90
N THR A 85 -35.59 22.23 -3.99
CA THR A 85 -36.13 23.09 -5.05
C THR A 85 -37.63 23.25 -4.82
N ILE A 86 -38.09 24.49 -4.70
CA ILE A 86 -39.52 24.80 -4.58
C ILE A 86 -39.99 25.26 -5.95
N THR A 87 -40.89 24.51 -6.57
CA THR A 87 -41.54 24.85 -7.85
C THR A 87 -43.01 25.20 -7.60
N GLY A 88 -43.57 26.13 -8.40
CA GLY A 88 -44.96 26.59 -8.23
C GLY A 88 -45.16 27.82 -7.34
N LEU A 89 -44.15 28.69 -7.20
CA LEU A 89 -44.32 30.00 -6.54
C LEU A 89 -45.36 30.85 -7.30
N GLY A 90 -46.61 30.86 -6.81
CA GLY A 90 -47.73 31.59 -7.40
C GLY A 90 -48.83 30.73 -8.03
N THR A 91 -48.80 29.40 -7.86
CA THR A 91 -49.86 28.46 -8.26
C THR A 91 -50.47 27.75 -7.05
N ASP A 92 -51.70 27.24 -7.16
CA ASP A 92 -52.40 26.52 -6.06
C ASP A 92 -51.76 25.15 -5.73
N GLU A 93 -50.83 24.69 -6.55
CA GLU A 93 -50.03 23.48 -6.34
C GLU A 93 -48.57 23.86 -6.08
N PHE A 94 -48.11 23.68 -4.82
CA PHE A 94 -46.72 23.82 -4.42
C PHE A 94 -46.04 22.45 -4.46
N GLU A 95 -45.01 22.29 -5.29
CA GLU A 95 -44.19 21.08 -5.29
C GLU A 95 -42.86 21.36 -4.60
N LYS A 96 -42.65 20.71 -3.46
CA LYS A 96 -41.34 20.67 -2.78
C LYS A 96 -40.56 19.47 -3.32
N ASN A 97 -39.59 19.75 -4.20
CA ASN A 97 -38.71 18.74 -4.76
C ASN A 97 -37.44 18.65 -3.90
N TYR A 98 -37.29 17.56 -3.16
CA TYR A 98 -36.11 17.26 -2.35
C TYR A 98 -35.13 16.46 -3.21
N ARG A 99 -33.90 16.96 -3.37
CA ARG A 99 -32.85 16.25 -4.10
C ARG A 99 -31.59 16.16 -3.25
N LEU A 100 -31.14 14.94 -3.00
CA LEU A 100 -29.85 14.65 -2.36
C LEU A 100 -29.13 13.61 -3.22
N GLY A 101 -28.15 14.06 -4.01
CA GLY A 101 -27.51 13.20 -5.02
C GLY A 101 -28.50 12.74 -6.10
N GLU A 102 -28.72 11.43 -6.17
CA GLU A 102 -29.70 10.77 -7.05
C GLU A 102 -31.05 10.51 -6.39
N LEU A 103 -31.15 10.70 -5.07
CA LEU A 103 -32.40 10.55 -4.33
C LEU A 103 -33.30 11.76 -4.60
N THR A 104 -34.47 11.52 -5.18
CA THR A 104 -35.46 12.57 -5.53
C THR A 104 -36.74 12.48 -4.72
N ASN A 105 -36.92 11.41 -3.92
CA ASN A 105 -38.08 11.22 -3.06
C ASN A 105 -37.75 11.70 -1.64
N LYS A 106 -38.62 12.54 -1.07
CA LYS A 106 -38.51 13.01 0.32
C LYS A 106 -38.29 11.88 1.32
N ALA A 107 -39.02 10.78 1.21
CA ALA A 107 -38.90 9.64 2.12
C ALA A 107 -37.51 8.97 2.02
N GLU A 108 -36.98 8.83 0.81
CA GLU A 108 -35.65 8.26 0.59
C GLU A 108 -34.54 9.18 1.11
N VAL A 109 -34.71 10.50 0.94
CA VAL A 109 -33.78 11.50 1.49
C VAL A 109 -33.77 11.49 3.02
N GLU A 110 -34.94 11.48 3.66
CA GLU A 110 -35.06 11.42 5.12
C GLU A 110 -34.47 10.11 5.67
N ASP A 111 -34.73 8.99 5.00
CA ASP A 111 -34.18 7.68 5.37
C ASP A 111 -32.65 7.66 5.23
N PHE A 112 -32.10 8.18 4.13
CA PHE A 112 -30.65 8.30 3.97
C PHE A 112 -30.00 9.16 5.06
N LEU A 113 -30.60 10.31 5.41
CA LEU A 113 -30.10 11.14 6.51
C LEU A 113 -30.17 10.40 7.85
N ALA A 114 -31.23 9.62 8.10
CA ALA A 114 -31.32 8.78 9.29
C ALA A 114 -30.21 7.71 9.32
N GLN A 115 -29.83 7.14 8.18
CA GLN A 115 -28.67 6.23 8.11
C GLN A 115 -27.35 6.96 8.43
N VAL A 116 -27.16 8.17 7.92
CA VAL A 116 -25.99 9.02 8.21
C VAL A 116 -25.91 9.38 9.70
N ASP A 117 -27.04 9.54 10.38
CA ASP A 117 -27.09 9.85 11.81
C ASP A 117 -26.67 8.67 12.71
N ARG A 118 -26.72 7.43 12.20
CA ARG A 118 -26.17 6.25 12.91
C ARG A 118 -24.65 6.29 13.03
N LEU A 119 -23.96 6.99 12.12
CA LEU A 119 -22.50 7.07 12.08
C LEU A 119 -21.93 7.98 13.17
N PRO A 120 -20.79 7.61 13.78
CA PRO A 120 -20.00 8.52 14.61
C PRO A 120 -19.52 9.75 13.83
N PRO A 121 -19.14 10.86 14.51
CA PRO A 121 -18.83 12.13 13.84
C PRO A 121 -17.75 12.05 12.75
N GLU A 122 -16.70 11.26 12.95
CA GLU A 122 -15.61 11.11 11.99
C GLU A 122 -16.07 10.36 10.73
N GLN A 123 -16.67 9.18 10.90
CA GLN A 123 -17.19 8.37 9.79
C GLN A 123 -18.33 9.08 9.06
N ARG A 124 -19.13 9.87 9.77
CA ARG A 124 -20.18 10.71 9.17
C ARG A 124 -19.60 11.69 8.16
N HIS A 125 -18.47 12.33 8.50
CA HIS A 125 -17.78 13.25 7.59
C HIS A 125 -17.26 12.50 6.35
N LYS A 126 -16.63 11.33 6.54
CA LYS A 126 -16.17 10.47 5.45
C LYS A 126 -17.31 10.04 4.52
N PHE A 127 -18.43 9.61 5.10
CA PHE A 127 -19.61 9.13 4.38
C PHE A 127 -20.32 10.23 3.57
N GLN A 128 -20.27 11.49 4.02
CA GLN A 128 -20.85 12.64 3.29
C GLN A 128 -20.15 12.94 1.95
N HIS A 129 -18.95 12.39 1.73
CA HIS A 129 -18.25 12.50 0.44
C HIS A 129 -18.75 11.50 -0.61
N LEU A 130 -19.54 10.50 -0.21
CA LEU A 130 -20.18 9.60 -1.14
C LEU A 130 -21.39 10.26 -1.78
N LYS A 131 -21.55 10.05 -3.09
CA LYS A 131 -22.77 10.47 -3.79
C LYS A 131 -23.94 9.65 -3.24
N PRO A 132 -25.01 10.28 -2.70
CA PRO A 132 -26.17 9.55 -2.24
C PRO A 132 -26.90 8.91 -3.43
N THR A 133 -26.98 7.59 -3.45
CA THR A 133 -27.71 6.78 -4.43
C THR A 133 -28.63 5.79 -3.73
N ARG A 134 -29.53 5.17 -4.50
CA ARG A 134 -30.48 4.18 -3.97
C ARG A 134 -29.76 2.91 -3.50
N GLU A 135 -28.74 2.48 -4.23
CA GLU A 135 -27.90 1.33 -3.92
C GLU A 135 -27.12 1.56 -2.63
N LEU A 136 -26.59 2.77 -2.42
CA LEU A 136 -25.93 3.13 -1.16
C LEU A 136 -26.93 3.11 0.01
N LEU A 137 -28.13 3.65 -0.18
CA LEU A 137 -29.19 3.59 0.83
C LEU A 137 -29.59 2.15 1.17
N GLU A 138 -29.75 1.28 0.17
CA GLU A 138 -30.06 -0.13 0.37
C GLU A 138 -28.95 -0.87 1.11
N LEU A 139 -27.68 -0.59 0.77
CA LEU A 139 -26.52 -1.16 1.46
C LEU A 139 -26.49 -0.74 2.93
N THR A 140 -26.64 0.55 3.23
CA THR A 140 -26.57 1.04 4.63
C THR A 140 -27.65 0.43 5.53
N LYS A 141 -28.80 0.05 4.98
CA LYS A 141 -29.86 -0.64 5.72
C LYS A 141 -29.54 -2.10 6.05
N LYS A 142 -28.69 -2.75 5.25
CA LYS A 142 -28.21 -4.12 5.50
C LYS A 142 -27.11 -4.15 6.56
N LEU A 143 -26.37 -3.06 6.72
CA LEU A 143 -25.23 -2.99 7.62
C LEU A 143 -25.65 -2.70 9.06
N SER A 144 -25.00 -3.37 10.02
CA SER A 144 -25.04 -2.98 11.43
C SER A 144 -24.39 -1.61 11.63
N ASP A 145 -24.59 -0.97 12.79
CA ASP A 145 -23.97 0.33 13.08
C ASP A 145 -22.43 0.25 13.04
N GLU A 146 -21.88 -0.88 13.50
CA GLU A 146 -20.45 -1.16 13.48
C GLU A 146 -19.94 -1.37 12.05
N ASP A 147 -20.60 -2.21 11.26
CA ASP A 147 -20.20 -2.48 9.88
C ASP A 147 -20.38 -1.23 9.00
N LEU A 148 -21.37 -0.39 9.29
CA LEU A 148 -21.58 0.87 8.58
C LEU A 148 -20.44 1.87 8.84
N ALA A 149 -19.95 1.94 10.08
CA ALA A 149 -18.79 2.76 10.42
C ALA A 149 -17.52 2.25 9.71
N LYS A 150 -17.27 0.94 9.76
CA LYS A 150 -16.17 0.28 9.05
C LYS A 150 -16.24 0.51 7.54
N PHE A 151 -17.43 0.34 6.95
CA PHE A 151 -17.71 0.62 5.54
C PHE A 151 -17.30 2.04 5.15
N ALA A 152 -17.68 3.05 5.95
CA ALA A 152 -17.35 4.44 5.68
C ALA A 152 -15.83 4.70 5.66
N ASP A 153 -15.08 4.02 6.52
CA ASP A 153 -13.61 4.12 6.55
C ASP A 153 -12.97 3.47 5.32
N VAL A 154 -13.40 2.25 4.97
CA VAL A 154 -12.78 1.49 3.86
C VAL A 154 -13.15 2.06 2.49
N ILE A 155 -14.40 2.48 2.27
CA ILE A 155 -14.85 2.97 0.96
C ILE A 155 -14.12 4.25 0.54
N VAL A 156 -13.81 5.12 1.51
CA VAL A 156 -12.99 6.32 1.27
C VAL A 156 -11.54 5.95 1.04
N ALA A 157 -10.99 4.98 1.79
CA ALA A 157 -9.61 4.51 1.62
C ALA A 157 -9.36 3.82 0.27
N THR A 158 -10.40 3.24 -0.35
CA THR A 158 -10.29 2.63 -1.69
C THR A 158 -10.26 3.62 -2.85
N ALA A 159 -10.53 4.91 -2.61
CA ALA A 159 -10.39 5.92 -3.64
C ALA A 159 -8.91 6.18 -3.91
N THR A 160 -8.43 5.80 -5.09
CA THR A 160 -7.01 5.94 -5.46
C THR A 160 -6.79 7.05 -6.47
N PHE A 161 -5.74 7.86 -6.26
CA PHE A 161 -5.27 8.81 -7.26
C PHE A 161 -4.42 8.09 -8.31
N ASP A 162 -4.80 8.18 -9.58
CA ASP A 162 -3.94 7.80 -10.69
C ASP A 162 -3.08 8.99 -11.11
N PRO A 163 -1.76 8.96 -10.84
CA PRO A 163 -0.86 10.05 -11.20
C PRO A 163 -0.62 10.17 -12.70
N LYS A 164 -0.81 9.11 -13.50
CA LYS A 164 -0.65 9.16 -14.97
C LYS A 164 -1.79 9.94 -15.61
N THR A 165 -3.01 9.77 -15.12
CA THR A 165 -4.19 10.47 -15.65
C THR A 165 -4.54 11.74 -14.86
N GLY A 166 -3.94 11.94 -13.68
CA GLY A 166 -4.25 13.05 -12.78
C GLY A 166 -5.67 12.98 -12.20
N ARG A 167 -6.27 11.79 -12.14
CA ARG A 167 -7.66 11.58 -11.72
C ARG A 167 -7.74 10.57 -10.59
N PHE A 168 -8.73 10.75 -9.73
CA PHE A 168 -9.09 9.70 -8.78
C PHE A 168 -9.87 8.61 -9.53
N ASN A 169 -9.36 7.38 -9.51
CA ASN A 169 -10.14 6.22 -9.85
C ASN A 169 -11.06 5.92 -8.66
N ASN A 170 -12.34 6.22 -8.84
CA ASN A 170 -13.34 6.04 -7.80
C ASN A 170 -14.12 4.75 -8.04
N ILE A 171 -13.62 3.64 -7.52
CA ILE A 171 -14.27 2.33 -7.58
C ILE A 171 -15.42 2.19 -6.56
N SER A 172 -15.75 3.25 -5.81
CA SER A 172 -16.75 3.16 -4.73
C SER A 172 -18.13 2.75 -5.22
N GLN A 173 -18.58 3.21 -6.39
CA GLN A 173 -19.89 2.84 -6.93
C GLN A 173 -19.95 1.35 -7.31
N ASP A 174 -18.91 0.86 -7.98
CA ASP A 174 -18.81 -0.57 -8.34
C ASP A 174 -18.73 -1.44 -7.09
N LEU A 175 -18.00 -1.01 -6.06
CA LEU A 175 -17.93 -1.70 -4.77
C LEU A 175 -19.27 -1.69 -4.04
N ILE A 176 -19.99 -0.56 -4.01
CA ILE A 176 -21.33 -0.49 -3.41
C ILE A 176 -22.29 -1.45 -4.11
N GLN A 177 -22.21 -1.54 -5.44
CA GLN A 177 -23.01 -2.48 -6.20
C GLN A 177 -22.64 -3.93 -5.86
N GLN A 178 -21.35 -4.25 -5.81
CA GLN A 178 -20.86 -5.58 -5.48
C GLN A 178 -21.21 -5.99 -4.03
N PHE A 179 -21.12 -5.09 -3.06
CA PHE A 179 -21.56 -5.35 -1.70
C PHE A 179 -23.05 -5.62 -1.59
N ASN A 180 -23.87 -5.01 -2.46
CA ASN A 180 -25.30 -5.26 -2.46
C ASN A 180 -25.69 -6.65 -2.98
N THR A 181 -24.82 -7.32 -3.75
CA THR A 181 -25.08 -8.68 -4.25
C THR A 181 -24.68 -9.77 -3.25
N MET A 182 -23.84 -9.44 -2.27
CA MET A 182 -23.38 -10.36 -1.23
C MET A 182 -24.48 -10.71 -0.22
N SER A 183 -24.37 -11.91 0.35
CA SER A 183 -25.11 -12.27 1.56
C SER A 183 -24.62 -11.45 2.77
N GLU A 184 -25.45 -11.31 3.81
CA GLU A 184 -25.09 -10.52 5.01
C GLU A 184 -23.80 -11.00 5.68
N GLU A 185 -23.59 -12.33 5.73
CA GLU A 185 -22.38 -12.95 6.29
C GLU A 185 -21.13 -12.60 5.48
N VAL A 186 -21.18 -12.77 4.15
CA VAL A 186 -20.06 -12.47 3.25
C VAL A 186 -19.76 -10.97 3.25
N LEU A 187 -20.80 -10.14 3.27
CA LEU A 187 -20.67 -8.68 3.32
C LEU A 187 -19.96 -8.22 4.61
N SER A 188 -20.42 -8.70 5.77
CA SER A 188 -19.80 -8.37 7.06
C SER A 188 -18.35 -8.86 7.11
N SER A 189 -18.09 -10.09 6.66
CA SER A 189 -16.73 -10.64 6.58
C SER A 189 -15.83 -9.79 5.68
N ALA A 190 -16.27 -9.44 4.47
CA ALA A 190 -15.49 -8.63 3.53
C ALA A 190 -15.19 -7.23 4.08
N ILE A 191 -16.16 -6.56 4.72
CA ILE A 191 -15.96 -5.26 5.35
C ILE A 191 -14.93 -5.37 6.48
N ASN A 192 -15.06 -6.37 7.35
CA ASN A 192 -14.12 -6.60 8.45
C ASN A 192 -12.70 -6.85 7.93
N THR A 193 -12.54 -7.70 6.91
CA THR A 193 -11.24 -7.94 6.28
C THR A 193 -10.67 -6.66 5.67
N MET A 194 -11.47 -5.87 4.95
CA MET A 194 -11.00 -4.59 4.40
C MET A 194 -10.55 -3.61 5.47
N THR A 195 -11.26 -3.55 6.60
CA THR A 195 -10.85 -2.75 7.77
C THR A 195 -9.54 -3.26 8.36
N HIS A 196 -9.41 -4.58 8.56
CA HIS A 196 -8.20 -5.20 9.07
C HIS A 196 -6.98 -4.90 8.18
N LEU A 197 -7.12 -5.06 6.86
CA LEU A 197 -6.06 -4.74 5.89
C LEU A 197 -5.70 -3.24 5.90
N LEU A 198 -6.67 -2.36 6.13
CA LEU A 198 -6.43 -0.92 6.25
C LEU A 198 -5.61 -0.60 7.50
N GLU A 199 -5.99 -1.17 8.65
CA GLU A 199 -5.30 -0.98 9.92
C GLU A 199 -3.87 -1.51 9.87
N GLN A 200 -3.66 -2.70 9.29
CA GLN A 200 -2.32 -3.26 9.05
C GLN A 200 -1.48 -2.30 8.20
N GLY A 201 -2.04 -1.80 7.09
CA GLY A 201 -1.38 -0.84 6.23
C GLY A 201 -1.11 0.52 6.90
N GLN A 202 -1.91 0.93 7.88
CA GLN A 202 -1.65 2.16 8.63
C GLN A 202 -0.56 1.99 9.70
N ALA A 203 -0.47 0.81 10.30
CA ALA A 203 0.48 0.46 11.35
C ALA A 203 1.86 0.02 10.83
N TYR A 204 1.93 -0.45 9.58
CA TYR A 204 3.16 -0.98 9.00
C TYR A 204 4.23 0.11 8.80
N ASP A 205 5.49 -0.25 9.07
CA ASP A 205 6.64 0.63 8.85
C ASP A 205 7.12 0.55 7.38
N PHE A 206 6.85 1.62 6.64
CA PHE A 206 7.30 1.79 5.25
C PHE A 206 8.67 2.46 5.14
N SER A 207 9.41 2.61 6.25
CA SER A 207 10.79 3.05 6.18
C SER A 207 11.59 2.14 5.24
N SER A 208 12.51 2.74 4.48
CA SER A 208 13.44 1.98 3.65
C SER A 208 14.46 1.28 4.55
N PRO A 209 14.99 0.11 4.12
CA PRO A 209 16.16 -0.48 4.76
C PRO A 209 17.27 0.54 4.91
N SER A 210 18.10 0.40 5.95
CA SER A 210 19.23 1.30 6.16
C SER A 210 20.11 1.32 4.90
N PRO A 211 20.36 2.51 4.33
CA PRO A 211 21.14 2.61 3.12
C PRO A 211 22.62 2.26 3.38
N PRO A 212 23.42 2.00 2.34
CA PRO A 212 24.83 1.69 2.49
C PRO A 212 25.60 2.75 3.29
N VAL A 213 26.62 2.33 4.03
CA VAL A 213 27.51 3.28 4.73
C VAL A 213 28.20 4.18 3.70
N GLY A 214 28.13 5.50 3.91
CA GLY A 214 28.81 6.50 3.09
C GLY A 214 27.96 7.13 1.98
N ILE A 215 26.70 6.74 1.81
CA ILE A 215 25.78 7.39 0.85
C ILE A 215 24.95 8.52 1.48
N LEU A 216 25.00 8.70 2.81
CA LEU A 216 24.19 9.72 3.49
C LEU A 216 24.93 11.07 3.56
N ASP A 217 24.21 12.15 3.31
CA ASP A 217 24.66 13.52 3.57
C ASP A 217 24.68 13.85 5.08
N ASP A 218 25.15 15.06 5.41
CA ASP A 218 25.22 15.56 6.80
C ASP A 218 23.82 15.67 7.46
N GLU A 219 22.75 15.71 6.67
CA GLU A 219 21.35 15.71 7.12
C GLU A 219 20.75 14.29 7.22
N GLY A 220 21.52 13.24 6.89
CA GLY A 220 21.07 11.85 6.92
C GLY A 220 20.18 11.44 5.76
N ARG A 221 20.22 12.17 4.64
CA ARG A 221 19.50 11.85 3.39
C ARG A 221 20.42 11.15 2.41
N GLU A 222 19.87 10.29 1.57
CA GLU A 222 20.66 9.65 0.51
C GLU A 222 21.13 10.68 -0.52
N ASP A 223 22.44 10.72 -0.75
CA ASP A 223 23.15 11.59 -1.67
C ASP A 223 23.91 10.74 -2.70
N ALA A 224 23.14 10.07 -3.57
CA ALA A 224 23.71 9.32 -4.68
C ALA A 224 24.10 10.26 -5.83
N LEU A 225 25.25 10.01 -6.46
CA LEU A 225 25.70 10.78 -7.62
C LEU A 225 24.73 10.64 -8.80
N LEU A 226 24.07 9.49 -8.91
CA LEU A 226 23.09 9.19 -9.94
C LEU A 226 21.96 8.33 -9.40
N THR A 227 20.71 8.74 -9.66
CA THR A 227 19.52 7.93 -9.36
C THR A 227 18.73 7.70 -10.64
N ARG A 228 18.55 6.43 -11.00
CA ARG A 228 17.69 6.00 -12.12
C ARG A 228 16.38 5.46 -11.56
N TYR A 229 15.30 5.81 -12.23
CA TYR A 229 13.99 5.17 -12.08
C TYR A 229 13.61 4.58 -13.43
N ASP A 230 13.19 3.32 -13.43
CA ASP A 230 12.58 2.72 -14.60
C ASP A 230 11.28 3.48 -14.99
N ASP A 231 10.91 3.48 -16.27
CA ASP A 231 9.75 4.21 -16.78
C ASP A 231 8.43 3.75 -16.14
N GLU A 232 8.39 2.51 -15.68
CA GLU A 232 7.25 1.93 -14.95
C GLU A 232 7.33 2.15 -13.43
N HIS A 233 8.39 2.76 -12.91
CA HIS A 233 8.56 3.04 -11.50
C HIS A 233 7.70 4.24 -11.07
N HIS A 234 6.55 3.95 -10.48
CA HIS A 234 5.60 4.96 -10.03
C HIS A 234 6.01 5.60 -8.69
N ILE A 235 7.06 6.43 -8.68
CA ILE A 235 7.52 7.24 -7.52
C ILE A 235 6.35 8.00 -6.87
N LEU A 236 5.43 8.50 -7.69
CA LEU A 236 4.28 9.30 -7.23
C LEU A 236 3.34 8.51 -6.30
N SER A 237 3.30 7.17 -6.37
CA SER A 237 2.52 6.35 -5.45
C SER A 237 2.99 6.43 -4.00
N GLN A 238 4.28 6.70 -3.78
CA GLN A 238 4.89 6.84 -2.46
C GLN A 238 4.55 8.20 -1.84
N SER A 239 4.49 9.25 -2.65
CA SER A 239 4.28 10.63 -2.18
C SER A 239 2.86 10.91 -1.66
N PHE A 240 1.87 10.11 -2.07
CA PHE A 240 0.46 10.30 -1.68
C PHE A 240 -0.03 9.32 -0.60
N GLY A 241 0.88 8.61 0.08
CA GLY A 241 0.49 7.67 1.14
C GLY A 241 -0.28 6.44 0.63
N MET A 242 -0.29 6.19 -0.68
CA MET A 242 -1.05 5.09 -1.30
C MET A 242 -0.58 3.71 -0.80
N GLN A 243 0.63 3.60 -0.27
CA GLN A 243 1.17 2.36 0.30
C GLN A 243 0.32 1.85 1.47
N LYS A 244 -0.22 2.76 2.30
CA LYS A 244 -1.03 2.41 3.47
C LYS A 244 -2.39 1.82 3.10
N THR A 245 -2.92 2.17 1.92
CA THR A 245 -4.22 1.69 1.42
C THR A 245 -4.10 0.67 0.30
N ALA A 246 -2.87 0.37 -0.16
CA ALA A 246 -2.62 -0.45 -1.32
C ALA A 246 -3.22 -1.85 -1.19
N ASN A 247 -3.10 -2.50 -0.03
CA ASN A 247 -3.62 -3.86 0.14
C ASN A 247 -5.16 -3.91 0.16
N VAL A 248 -5.79 -2.92 0.80
CA VAL A 248 -7.26 -2.75 0.77
C VAL A 248 -7.74 -2.56 -0.67
N HIS A 249 -7.04 -1.76 -1.47
CA HIS A 249 -7.39 -1.57 -2.87
C HIS A 249 -7.20 -2.85 -3.70
N ARG A 250 -6.14 -3.66 -3.44
CA ARG A 250 -5.96 -4.96 -4.09
C ARG A 250 -7.12 -5.90 -3.76
N TYR A 251 -7.52 -5.97 -2.49
CA TYR A 251 -8.65 -6.78 -2.06
C TYR A 251 -9.97 -6.28 -2.65
N ALA A 252 -10.20 -4.97 -2.68
CA ALA A 252 -11.35 -4.36 -3.36
C ALA A 252 -11.41 -4.76 -4.84
N THR A 253 -10.27 -4.76 -5.54
CA THR A 253 -10.21 -5.21 -6.94
C THR A 253 -10.54 -6.71 -7.05
N LEU A 254 -10.08 -7.54 -6.12
CA LEU A 254 -10.41 -8.96 -6.07
C LEU A 254 -11.93 -9.19 -5.92
N LEU A 255 -12.60 -8.39 -5.08
CA LEU A 255 -14.06 -8.45 -4.94
C LEU A 255 -14.78 -8.10 -6.25
N LEU A 256 -14.31 -7.08 -6.96
CA LEU A 256 -14.89 -6.63 -8.23
C LEU A 256 -14.65 -7.61 -9.38
N ASP A 257 -13.51 -8.29 -9.39
CA ASP A 257 -13.19 -9.35 -10.37
C ASP A 257 -14.16 -10.54 -10.25
N ASN A 258 -14.82 -10.71 -9.10
CA ASN A 258 -15.84 -11.73 -8.82
C ASN A 258 -15.38 -13.16 -9.21
N LYS A 259 -14.09 -13.45 -8.97
CA LYS A 259 -13.45 -14.74 -9.29
C LYS A 259 -13.67 -15.81 -8.24
N LEU A 260 -14.02 -15.42 -7.02
CA LEU A 260 -14.17 -16.30 -5.86
C LEU A 260 -15.66 -16.44 -5.52
N SER A 261 -16.07 -17.67 -5.20
CA SER A 261 -17.40 -17.91 -4.63
C SER A 261 -17.50 -17.38 -3.19
N ASP A 262 -18.72 -17.19 -2.69
CA ASP A 262 -18.98 -16.78 -1.31
C ASP A 262 -18.21 -17.62 -0.28
N GLY A 263 -18.20 -18.94 -0.43
CA GLY A 263 -17.47 -19.84 0.48
C GLY A 263 -15.95 -19.65 0.42
N GLN A 264 -15.39 -19.46 -0.78
CA GLN A 264 -13.97 -19.17 -0.97
C GLN A 264 -13.59 -17.78 -0.43
N LEU A 265 -14.47 -16.79 -0.54
CA LEU A 265 -14.26 -15.47 0.05
C LEU A 265 -14.22 -15.54 1.57
N LEU A 266 -15.15 -16.28 2.20
CA LEU A 266 -15.15 -16.49 3.65
C LEU A 266 -13.88 -17.20 4.12
N GLU A 267 -13.44 -18.23 3.41
CA GLU A 267 -12.20 -18.96 3.70
C GLU A 267 -10.97 -18.05 3.55
N LEU A 268 -10.88 -17.28 2.47
CA LEU A 268 -9.80 -16.31 2.25
C LEU A 268 -9.75 -15.28 3.39
N ASN A 269 -10.90 -14.75 3.78
CA ASN A 269 -11.00 -13.73 4.82
C ASN A 269 -10.53 -14.25 6.18
N ALA A 270 -10.90 -15.48 6.53
CA ALA A 270 -10.43 -16.12 7.77
C ALA A 270 -8.90 -16.23 7.81
N HIS A 271 -8.25 -16.52 6.67
CA HIS A 271 -6.79 -16.58 6.60
C HIS A 271 -6.11 -15.21 6.65
N LEU A 272 -6.75 -14.17 6.10
CA LEU A 272 -6.23 -12.81 6.15
C LEU A 272 -6.22 -12.24 7.58
N ASP A 273 -7.12 -12.70 8.45
CA ASP A 273 -7.13 -12.32 9.88
C ASP A 273 -5.95 -12.92 10.67
N GLU A 274 -5.31 -13.97 10.16
CA GLU A 274 -4.19 -14.68 10.81
C GLU A 274 -2.81 -14.14 10.40
N GLY A 275 -2.70 -13.53 9.21
CA GLY A 275 -1.44 -13.13 8.60
C GLY A 275 -0.94 -11.74 9.01
N ASP A 276 0.36 -11.50 8.88
CA ASP A 276 0.92 -10.14 8.95
C ASP A 276 0.71 -9.36 7.65
N PHE A 277 1.09 -8.07 7.64
CA PHE A 277 0.90 -7.20 6.48
C PHE A 277 1.53 -7.77 5.19
N GLN A 278 2.77 -8.29 5.27
CA GLN A 278 3.48 -8.79 4.08
C GLN A 278 2.86 -10.09 3.57
N THR A 279 2.58 -11.02 4.47
CA THR A 279 1.88 -12.28 4.16
C THR A 279 0.54 -11.99 3.50
N ASN A 280 -0.25 -11.07 4.06
CA ASN A 280 -1.55 -10.69 3.51
C ASN A 280 -1.45 -10.00 2.14
N VAL A 281 -0.41 -9.20 1.88
CA VAL A 281 -0.16 -8.66 0.53
C VAL A 281 0.05 -9.78 -0.48
N GLY A 282 0.84 -10.79 -0.12
CA GLY A 282 1.08 -11.96 -0.97
C GLY A 282 -0.17 -12.80 -1.21
N ILE A 283 -0.96 -13.07 -0.17
CA ILE A 283 -2.21 -13.84 -0.26
C ILE A 283 -3.19 -13.14 -1.22
N VAL A 284 -3.45 -11.84 -1.01
CA VAL A 284 -4.41 -11.08 -1.83
C VAL A 284 -3.94 -10.96 -3.28
N ASP A 285 -2.66 -10.67 -3.50
CA ASP A 285 -2.14 -10.54 -4.87
C ASP A 285 -2.15 -11.88 -5.62
N MET A 286 -1.81 -12.98 -4.95
CA MET A 286 -1.88 -14.31 -5.54
C MET A 286 -3.33 -14.67 -5.88
N ALA A 287 -4.27 -14.52 -4.94
CA ALA A 287 -5.69 -14.79 -5.17
C ALA A 287 -6.27 -14.00 -6.37
N LYS A 288 -5.83 -12.75 -6.54
CA LYS A 288 -6.23 -11.88 -7.67
C LYS A 288 -5.63 -12.34 -9.00
N THR A 289 -4.39 -12.80 -8.99
CA THR A 289 -3.55 -12.98 -10.20
C THR A 289 -3.65 -14.39 -10.80
N ILE A 290 -3.90 -15.41 -9.98
CA ILE A 290 -3.99 -16.80 -10.43
C ILE A 290 -5.20 -17.02 -11.36
N LYS A 291 -5.11 -18.07 -12.18
CA LYS A 291 -6.21 -18.48 -13.07
C LYS A 291 -7.26 -19.26 -12.27
N PRO A 292 -8.54 -19.26 -12.70
CA PRO A 292 -9.61 -19.94 -11.96
C PRO A 292 -9.35 -21.43 -11.65
N TYR A 293 -8.69 -22.17 -12.56
CA TYR A 293 -8.40 -23.59 -12.35
C TYR A 293 -7.30 -23.85 -11.31
N GLN A 294 -6.61 -22.82 -10.82
CA GLN A 294 -5.53 -22.92 -9.83
C GLN A 294 -6.02 -22.61 -8.40
N GLN A 295 -7.30 -22.28 -8.24
CA GLN A 295 -7.87 -21.87 -6.95
C GLN A 295 -7.79 -22.99 -5.91
N ASP A 296 -8.07 -24.24 -6.29
CA ASP A 296 -8.03 -25.37 -5.36
C ASP A 296 -6.62 -25.56 -4.76
N SER A 297 -5.58 -25.55 -5.61
CA SER A 297 -4.19 -25.63 -5.16
C SER A 297 -3.80 -24.42 -4.30
N PHE A 298 -4.29 -23.23 -4.65
CA PHE A 298 -4.05 -22.02 -3.85
C PHE A 298 -4.65 -22.12 -2.45
N PHE A 299 -5.91 -22.52 -2.31
CA PHE A 299 -6.55 -22.67 -1.00
C PHE A 299 -5.93 -23.81 -0.18
N ALA A 300 -5.55 -24.92 -0.83
CA ALA A 300 -4.84 -26.01 -0.15
C ALA A 300 -3.48 -25.54 0.40
N MET A 301 -2.70 -24.82 -0.40
CA MET A 301 -1.43 -24.21 0.04
C MET A 301 -1.64 -23.16 1.14
N LEU A 302 -2.69 -22.34 1.05
CA LEU A 302 -3.04 -21.32 2.05
C LEU A 302 -3.39 -21.93 3.41
N ASN A 303 -4.07 -23.08 3.41
CA ASN A 303 -4.41 -23.83 4.61
C ASN A 303 -3.17 -24.44 5.30
N GLU A 304 -2.18 -24.90 4.54
CA GLU A 304 -0.96 -25.52 5.08
C GLU A 304 0.10 -24.50 5.50
N THR A 305 0.08 -23.29 4.95
CA THR A 305 1.13 -22.29 5.19
C THR A 305 1.12 -21.79 6.63
N ASP A 306 2.29 -21.86 7.28
CA ASP A 306 2.54 -21.24 8.57
C ASP A 306 2.64 -19.72 8.42
N LYS A 307 1.53 -19.03 8.71
CA LYS A 307 1.40 -17.57 8.63
C LYS A 307 2.19 -16.84 9.73
N SER A 308 2.68 -17.55 10.74
CA SER A 308 3.56 -16.97 11.77
C SER A 308 5.03 -16.88 11.32
N ASN A 309 5.41 -17.63 10.28
CA ASN A 309 6.73 -17.53 9.67
C ASN A 309 6.78 -16.32 8.72
N THR A 310 7.59 -15.32 9.05
CA THR A 310 7.77 -14.10 8.22
C THR A 310 8.49 -14.35 6.89
N GLN A 311 9.00 -15.57 6.66
CA GLN A 311 9.65 -16.00 5.43
C GLN A 311 8.84 -17.09 4.70
N ASN A 312 7.50 -17.06 4.80
CA ASN A 312 6.64 -17.99 4.08
C ASN A 312 6.49 -17.63 2.58
N ILE A 313 5.82 -18.52 1.81
CA ILE A 313 5.61 -18.37 0.36
C ILE A 313 4.86 -17.08 -0.02
N PHE A 314 3.90 -16.64 0.78
CA PHE A 314 3.16 -15.41 0.53
C PHE A 314 3.99 -14.17 0.88
N ALA A 315 4.85 -14.23 1.91
CA ALA A 315 5.85 -13.18 2.15
C ALA A 315 6.86 -13.06 0.99
N LEU A 316 7.24 -14.18 0.35
CA LEU A 316 8.03 -14.14 -0.88
C LEU A 316 7.25 -13.49 -2.05
N ALA A 317 5.97 -13.84 -2.18
CA ALA A 317 5.08 -13.24 -3.19
C ALA A 317 4.93 -11.73 -2.99
N SER A 318 4.89 -11.22 -1.75
CA SER A 318 4.74 -9.78 -1.49
C SER A 318 5.96 -8.96 -1.91
N LYS A 319 7.17 -9.54 -1.90
CA LYS A 319 8.40 -8.85 -2.39
C LYS A 319 8.29 -8.42 -3.85
N GLN A 320 7.46 -9.11 -4.64
CA GLN A 320 7.25 -8.78 -6.05
C GLN A 320 6.57 -7.41 -6.24
N LEU A 321 5.88 -6.91 -5.20
CA LEU A 321 5.12 -5.67 -5.17
C LEU A 321 5.73 -4.59 -4.27
N ASP A 322 6.74 -4.94 -3.46
CA ASP A 322 7.37 -4.02 -2.51
C ASP A 322 8.50 -3.25 -3.18
N TRP A 323 8.25 -1.99 -3.52
CA TRP A 323 9.22 -1.11 -4.20
C TRP A 323 10.60 -1.04 -3.52
N ARG A 324 10.69 -1.32 -2.22
CA ARG A 324 11.96 -1.34 -1.47
C ARG A 324 12.84 -2.53 -1.87
N GLU A 325 12.23 -3.65 -2.25
CA GLU A 325 12.93 -4.83 -2.78
C GLU A 325 13.39 -4.64 -4.25
N HIS A 326 12.95 -3.55 -4.89
CA HIS A 326 13.27 -3.09 -6.26
C HIS A 326 14.16 -1.84 -6.25
N LYS A 327 14.81 -1.55 -5.11
CA LYS A 327 15.79 -0.48 -4.94
C LYS A 327 17.17 -1.10 -4.76
N HIS A 328 18.10 -0.71 -5.62
CA HIS A 328 19.42 -1.31 -5.73
C HIS A 328 20.52 -0.26 -5.67
N TYR A 329 21.55 -0.56 -4.90
CA TYR A 329 22.71 0.32 -4.73
C TYR A 329 23.91 -0.24 -5.48
N LEU A 330 24.56 0.61 -6.25
CA LEU A 330 25.78 0.33 -6.97
C LEU A 330 26.86 1.31 -6.51
N GLN A 331 28.07 0.81 -6.28
CA GLN A 331 29.21 1.63 -5.89
C GLN A 331 30.28 1.58 -6.99
N SER A 332 30.75 2.75 -7.39
CA SER A 332 31.86 2.92 -8.34
C SER A 332 33.23 2.71 -7.67
N ASP A 333 34.27 2.51 -8.47
CA ASP A 333 35.66 2.41 -8.00
C ASP A 333 36.13 3.67 -7.24
N THR A 334 35.50 4.83 -7.51
CA THR A 334 35.80 6.10 -6.84
C THR A 334 35.06 6.26 -5.50
N GLY A 335 34.22 5.29 -5.13
CA GLY A 335 33.42 5.31 -3.90
C GLY A 335 32.06 5.98 -4.04
N GLU A 336 31.79 6.63 -5.18
CA GLU A 336 30.51 7.27 -5.49
C GLU A 336 29.41 6.23 -5.72
N PHE A 337 28.21 6.54 -5.25
CA PHE A 337 27.05 5.66 -5.37
C PHE A 337 26.15 6.03 -6.54
N ALA A 338 25.59 5.00 -7.18
CA ALA A 338 24.44 5.11 -8.05
C ALA A 338 23.30 4.26 -7.47
N VAL A 339 22.07 4.75 -7.57
CA VAL A 339 20.86 4.04 -7.13
C VAL A 339 20.03 3.72 -8.35
N ASN A 340 19.67 2.45 -8.51
CA ASN A 340 18.72 2.00 -9.51
C ASN A 340 17.42 1.58 -8.85
N HIS A 341 16.31 2.11 -9.34
CA HIS A 341 14.97 1.65 -9.02
C HIS A 341 14.43 0.93 -10.25
N ASP A 342 14.41 -0.41 -10.22
CA ASP A 342 13.81 -1.17 -11.32
C ASP A 342 12.28 -1.19 -11.21
N SER A 343 11.62 -1.64 -12.29
CA SER A 343 10.16 -1.72 -12.32
C SER A 343 9.67 -2.76 -11.32
N LEU A 344 8.48 -2.58 -10.76
CA LEU A 344 7.86 -3.68 -10.00
C LEU A 344 7.64 -4.89 -10.91
N THR A 345 7.42 -6.06 -10.32
CA THR A 345 7.13 -7.28 -11.09
C THR A 345 5.77 -7.12 -11.76
N SER A 346 5.72 -7.26 -13.09
CA SER A 346 4.49 -7.09 -13.87
C SER A 346 3.46 -8.19 -13.58
N ASP A 347 2.18 -7.94 -13.88
CA ASP A 347 1.10 -8.92 -13.64
C ASP A 347 1.35 -10.26 -14.35
N SER A 348 1.92 -10.23 -15.57
CA SER A 348 2.26 -11.45 -16.33
C SER A 348 3.42 -12.23 -15.73
N GLU A 349 4.45 -11.53 -15.22
CA GLU A 349 5.56 -12.15 -14.49
C GLU A 349 5.08 -12.78 -13.18
N ARG A 350 4.24 -12.07 -12.41
CA ARG A 350 3.65 -12.59 -11.17
C ARG A 350 2.75 -13.79 -11.44
N GLN A 351 1.93 -13.76 -12.49
CA GLN A 351 1.12 -14.91 -12.89
C GLN A 351 1.97 -16.15 -13.24
N THR A 352 3.11 -15.95 -13.90
CA THR A 352 4.05 -17.03 -14.22
C THR A 352 4.68 -17.59 -12.95
N LEU A 353 5.19 -16.72 -12.08
CA LEU A 353 5.75 -17.11 -10.78
C LEU A 353 4.75 -17.91 -9.95
N TYR A 354 3.53 -17.41 -9.76
CA TYR A 354 2.50 -18.08 -8.96
C TYR A 354 2.06 -19.39 -9.58
N SER A 355 2.01 -19.49 -10.91
CA SER A 355 1.73 -20.76 -11.58
C SER A 355 2.81 -21.80 -11.32
N ASN A 356 4.09 -21.41 -11.31
CA ASN A 356 5.19 -22.31 -10.99
C ASN A 356 5.17 -22.70 -9.50
N MET A 357 4.89 -21.77 -8.59
CA MET A 357 4.77 -22.06 -7.16
C MET A 357 3.62 -23.04 -6.87
N LEU A 358 2.45 -22.84 -7.49
CA LEU A 358 1.31 -23.74 -7.31
C LEU A 358 1.56 -25.11 -7.94
N LYS A 359 2.24 -25.16 -9.09
CA LYS A 359 2.68 -26.43 -9.68
C LYS A 359 3.66 -27.17 -8.75
N ALA A 360 4.61 -26.45 -8.14
CA ALA A 360 5.52 -27.01 -7.15
C ALA A 360 4.75 -27.57 -5.95
N TYR A 361 3.75 -26.83 -5.44
CA TYR A 361 2.91 -27.31 -4.36
C TYR A 361 2.20 -28.62 -4.73
N ASP A 362 1.60 -28.71 -5.92
CA ASP A 362 0.88 -29.91 -6.37
C ASP A 362 1.82 -31.12 -6.57
N GLU A 363 3.07 -30.90 -7.00
CA GLU A 363 4.01 -31.99 -7.34
C GLU A 363 4.86 -32.46 -6.16
N VAL A 364 5.33 -31.54 -5.31
CA VAL A 364 6.32 -31.82 -4.25
C VAL A 364 5.93 -31.29 -2.86
N GLY A 365 4.88 -30.48 -2.77
CA GLY A 365 4.30 -30.03 -1.51
C GLY A 365 5.04 -28.89 -0.81
N LEU A 366 4.39 -28.31 0.20
CA LEU A 366 4.84 -27.09 0.87
C LEU A 366 6.18 -27.24 1.61
N SER A 367 6.47 -28.42 2.18
CA SER A 367 7.73 -28.64 2.91
C SER A 367 8.96 -28.44 2.02
N TRP A 368 8.88 -28.89 0.76
CA TRP A 368 9.95 -28.71 -0.21
C TRP A 368 10.08 -27.25 -0.61
N MET A 369 8.94 -26.58 -0.83
CA MET A 369 8.92 -25.15 -1.16
C MET A 369 9.53 -24.29 -0.05
N ASN A 370 9.30 -24.62 1.22
CA ASN A 370 9.89 -23.91 2.35
C ASN A 370 11.42 -23.99 2.33
N GLU A 371 12.00 -25.15 2.01
CA GLU A 371 13.47 -25.28 1.87
C GLU A 371 14.01 -24.44 0.70
N VAL A 372 13.28 -24.37 -0.42
CA VAL A 372 13.63 -23.47 -1.54
C VAL A 372 13.61 -22.01 -1.10
N ILE A 373 12.58 -21.60 -0.36
CA ILE A 373 12.45 -20.23 0.14
C ILE A 373 13.60 -19.93 1.11
N ASP A 374 13.88 -20.80 2.08
CA ASP A 374 14.95 -20.61 3.05
C ASP A 374 16.31 -20.38 2.38
N LEU A 375 16.55 -21.05 1.25
CA LEU A 375 17.80 -20.96 0.50
C LEU A 375 17.85 -19.82 -0.53
N THR A 376 16.70 -19.27 -0.94
CA THR A 376 16.63 -18.24 -2.00
C THR A 376 16.00 -16.92 -1.53
N HIS A 377 15.62 -16.81 -0.25
CA HIS A 377 14.91 -15.67 0.31
C HIS A 377 15.63 -14.34 0.08
N ASP A 378 16.95 -14.32 0.17
CA ASP A 378 17.78 -13.12 0.02
C ASP A 378 18.09 -12.76 -1.44
N ALA A 379 17.69 -13.60 -2.40
CA ALA A 379 17.84 -13.28 -3.81
C ALA A 379 16.89 -12.13 -4.22
N PRO A 380 17.33 -11.21 -5.11
CA PRO A 380 16.54 -10.05 -5.53
C PRO A 380 15.15 -10.46 -6.05
N ALA A 381 14.12 -9.66 -5.76
CA ALA A 381 12.72 -10.00 -6.09
C ALA A 381 12.54 -10.37 -7.57
N LYS A 382 13.17 -9.62 -8.49
CA LYS A 382 13.15 -9.86 -9.94
C LYS A 382 13.73 -11.19 -10.39
N THR A 383 14.57 -11.84 -9.58
CA THR A 383 15.15 -13.15 -9.92
C THR A 383 14.21 -14.32 -9.61
N GLN A 384 13.23 -14.12 -8.73
CA GLN A 384 12.42 -15.20 -8.18
C GLN A 384 11.65 -15.96 -9.27
N SER A 385 11.05 -15.28 -10.25
CA SER A 385 10.35 -15.93 -11.37
C SER A 385 11.27 -16.89 -12.15
N ALA A 386 12.49 -16.45 -12.46
CA ALA A 386 13.46 -17.26 -13.19
C ALA A 386 13.99 -18.43 -12.35
N ILE A 387 14.23 -18.23 -11.06
CA ILE A 387 14.65 -19.28 -10.11
C ILE A 387 13.58 -20.37 -10.06
N TRP A 388 12.32 -20.02 -9.78
CA TRP A 388 11.22 -20.98 -9.70
C TRP A 388 10.97 -21.68 -11.03
N GLN A 389 11.06 -20.97 -12.15
CA GLN A 389 10.90 -21.59 -13.47
C GLN A 389 12.00 -22.62 -13.77
N ALA A 390 13.26 -22.28 -13.51
CA ALA A 390 14.38 -23.19 -13.75
C ALA A 390 14.32 -24.41 -12.82
N LEU A 391 13.99 -24.19 -11.56
CA LEU A 391 13.83 -25.25 -10.57
C LEU A 391 12.73 -26.24 -10.98
N MET A 392 11.57 -25.75 -11.43
CA MET A 392 10.49 -26.61 -11.92
C MET A 392 10.87 -27.33 -13.23
N THR A 393 11.57 -26.65 -14.14
CA THR A 393 12.04 -27.28 -15.38
C THR A 393 13.00 -28.44 -15.08
N ASP A 394 13.97 -28.23 -14.18
CA ASP A 394 14.93 -29.27 -13.81
C ASP A 394 14.26 -30.43 -13.05
N LEU A 395 13.25 -30.14 -12.21
CA LEU A 395 12.45 -31.15 -11.53
C LEU A 395 11.68 -32.02 -12.53
N GLU A 396 11.10 -31.42 -13.57
CA GLU A 396 10.38 -32.14 -14.63
C GLU A 396 11.32 -32.96 -15.52
N ASP A 397 12.46 -32.39 -15.89
CA ASP A 397 13.43 -33.04 -16.78
C ASP A 397 14.20 -34.15 -16.07
N ASN A 398 14.51 -33.98 -14.77
CA ASN A 398 15.33 -34.90 -13.99
C ASN A 398 14.79 -35.10 -12.56
N PRO A 399 13.60 -35.70 -12.39
CA PRO A 399 12.97 -35.85 -11.08
C PRO A 399 13.83 -36.63 -10.08
N ASP A 400 14.62 -37.60 -10.56
CA ASP A 400 15.55 -38.39 -9.73
C ASP A 400 16.61 -37.52 -9.03
N ALA A 401 16.94 -36.35 -9.60
CA ALA A 401 17.87 -35.41 -8.98
C ALA A 401 17.30 -34.74 -7.72
N PHE A 402 15.98 -34.80 -7.50
CA PHE A 402 15.24 -34.12 -6.42
C PHE A 402 14.69 -35.05 -5.33
N ILE A 403 15.00 -36.35 -5.37
CA ILE A 403 14.51 -37.34 -4.40
C ILE A 403 15.30 -37.29 -3.07
N HIS A 404 16.51 -36.75 -3.07
CA HIS A 404 17.37 -36.73 -1.88
C HIS A 404 17.13 -35.48 -1.03
N SER A 405 17.33 -35.62 0.29
CA SER A 405 17.06 -34.54 1.26
C SER A 405 17.96 -33.31 1.11
N ASP A 406 19.07 -33.41 0.37
CA ASP A 406 20.01 -32.30 0.10
C ASP A 406 19.92 -31.82 -1.36
N SER A 407 18.92 -32.28 -2.11
CA SER A 407 18.80 -31.98 -3.53
C SER A 407 18.56 -30.50 -3.82
N ILE A 408 17.73 -29.82 -3.01
CA ILE A 408 17.49 -28.38 -3.18
C ILE A 408 18.76 -27.60 -2.84
N GLU A 409 19.41 -27.91 -1.71
CA GLU A 409 20.70 -27.29 -1.35
C GLU A 409 21.75 -27.46 -2.47
N ARG A 410 21.87 -28.66 -3.05
CA ARG A 410 22.78 -28.90 -4.18
C ARG A 410 22.40 -28.09 -5.41
N TRP A 411 21.12 -28.02 -5.74
CA TRP A 411 20.62 -27.24 -6.88
C TRP A 411 20.91 -25.75 -6.69
N VAL A 412 20.58 -25.20 -5.52
CA VAL A 412 20.79 -23.78 -5.20
C VAL A 412 22.29 -23.43 -5.26
N ASN A 413 23.15 -24.24 -4.65
CA ASN A 413 24.61 -24.04 -4.69
C ASN A 413 25.21 -24.09 -6.11
N THR A 414 24.52 -24.71 -7.06
CA THR A 414 24.97 -24.82 -8.45
C THR A 414 24.46 -23.67 -9.31
N ASN A 415 23.23 -23.20 -9.06
CA ASN A 415 22.50 -22.35 -10.00
C ASN A 415 22.25 -20.92 -9.52
N LEU A 416 22.14 -20.67 -8.22
CA LEU A 416 21.70 -19.36 -7.70
C LEU A 416 22.63 -18.21 -8.10
N ASP A 417 23.94 -18.46 -8.05
CA ASP A 417 24.96 -17.47 -8.41
C ASP A 417 24.80 -16.96 -9.85
N ALA A 418 24.37 -17.82 -10.79
CA ALA A 418 24.16 -17.42 -12.17
C ALA A 418 22.99 -16.44 -12.31
N PHE A 419 21.88 -16.67 -11.58
CA PHE A 419 20.74 -15.76 -11.57
C PHE A 419 21.08 -14.41 -10.95
N VAL A 420 21.75 -14.43 -9.79
CA VAL A 420 22.15 -13.20 -9.09
C VAL A 420 23.17 -12.42 -9.92
N HIS A 421 24.15 -13.09 -10.53
CA HIS A 421 25.13 -12.44 -11.38
C HIS A 421 24.48 -11.79 -12.61
N GLY A 422 23.61 -12.52 -13.32
CA GLY A 422 22.88 -11.97 -14.47
C GLY A 422 22.01 -10.76 -14.10
N PHE A 423 21.37 -10.80 -12.92
CA PHE A 423 20.65 -9.65 -12.39
C PHE A 423 21.58 -8.46 -12.15
N VAL A 424 22.70 -8.64 -11.45
CA VAL A 424 23.66 -7.57 -11.16
C VAL A 424 24.21 -6.93 -12.44
N GLU A 425 24.57 -7.75 -13.43
CA GLU A 425 25.04 -7.24 -14.73
C GLU A 425 23.98 -6.37 -15.42
N GLN A 426 22.71 -6.76 -15.33
CA GLN A 426 21.60 -5.98 -15.88
C GLN A 426 21.45 -4.63 -15.15
N GLN A 427 21.52 -4.60 -13.81
CA GLN A 427 21.47 -3.36 -13.03
C GLN A 427 22.61 -2.40 -13.40
N ILE A 428 23.84 -2.91 -13.55
CA ILE A 428 25.01 -2.13 -13.98
C ILE A 428 24.78 -1.57 -15.39
N LYS A 429 24.26 -2.39 -16.30
CA LYS A 429 23.97 -1.99 -17.68
C LYS A 429 22.92 -0.89 -17.73
N ASP A 430 21.86 -0.97 -16.93
CA ASP A 430 20.79 0.01 -16.91
C ASP A 430 21.27 1.38 -16.41
N ILE A 431 22.06 1.42 -15.34
CA ILE A 431 22.70 2.66 -14.89
C ILE A 431 23.65 3.22 -15.95
N ARG A 432 24.46 2.39 -16.61
CA ARG A 432 25.39 2.85 -17.65
C ARG A 432 24.66 3.44 -18.85
N ASN A 433 23.59 2.79 -19.31
CA ASN A 433 22.79 3.27 -20.42
C ASN A 433 22.14 4.61 -20.07
N PHE A 434 21.47 4.68 -18.92
CA PHE A 434 20.85 5.92 -18.44
C PHE A 434 21.85 7.06 -18.31
N ASN A 435 23.03 6.80 -17.74
CA ASN A 435 24.09 7.81 -17.59
C ASN A 435 24.60 8.32 -18.95
N GLN A 436 24.63 7.47 -19.99
CA GLN A 436 25.05 7.86 -21.35
C GLN A 436 24.00 8.72 -22.07
N GLU A 437 22.74 8.63 -21.68
CA GLU A 437 21.64 9.43 -22.24
C GLU A 437 21.56 10.84 -21.64
N LEU A 438 22.24 11.09 -20.52
CA LEU A 438 22.33 12.41 -19.91
C LEU A 438 23.13 13.38 -20.78
N GLU A 439 22.72 14.66 -20.79
CA GLU A 439 23.46 15.73 -21.47
C GLU A 439 24.90 15.88 -20.94
N SER A 440 25.13 15.52 -19.67
CA SER A 440 26.43 15.52 -19.02
C SER A 440 26.58 14.27 -18.15
N PRO A 441 27.11 13.17 -18.72
CA PRO A 441 27.29 11.91 -17.99
C PRO A 441 28.22 12.04 -16.78
N PHE A 442 27.89 11.36 -15.69
CA PHE A 442 28.73 11.25 -14.50
C PHE A 442 29.89 10.27 -14.71
N HIS A 443 31.01 10.52 -14.04
CA HIS A 443 32.15 9.58 -14.04
C HIS A 443 31.92 8.48 -12.99
N LEU A 444 31.43 7.32 -13.45
CA LEU A 444 31.12 6.15 -12.61
C LEU A 444 31.92 4.91 -13.06
N PRO A 445 33.25 4.85 -12.83
CA PRO A 445 34.07 3.70 -13.19
C PRO A 445 33.75 2.47 -12.33
N GLY A 446 33.88 1.26 -12.90
CA GLY A 446 33.86 -0.01 -12.15
C GLY A 446 32.68 -0.22 -11.19
N LEU A 447 31.45 0.07 -11.64
CA LEU A 447 30.25 -0.18 -10.84
C LEU A 447 30.17 -1.63 -10.33
N SER A 448 29.94 -1.77 -9.03
CA SER A 448 29.76 -3.03 -8.31
C SER A 448 28.49 -2.99 -7.46
N TYR A 449 27.82 -4.13 -7.28
CA TYR A 449 26.58 -4.21 -6.51
C TYR A 449 26.86 -4.20 -5.01
N VAL A 450 26.08 -3.42 -4.28
CA VAL A 450 26.18 -3.30 -2.82
C VAL A 450 25.11 -4.18 -2.18
N HIS A 451 25.56 -5.25 -1.54
CA HIS A 451 24.67 -6.10 -0.75
C HIS A 451 24.39 -5.44 0.59
N LEU A 452 23.12 -5.13 0.85
CA LEU A 452 22.67 -4.70 2.17
C LEU A 452 22.56 -5.90 3.09
N GLU A 453 23.27 -5.88 4.21
CA GLU A 453 22.98 -6.81 5.29
C GLU A 453 21.61 -6.45 5.86
N LYS A 454 20.58 -7.25 5.57
CA LYS A 454 19.31 -7.16 6.29
C LYS A 454 19.62 -7.45 7.76
N GLN A 455 19.42 -6.47 8.65
CA GLN A 455 19.66 -6.68 10.07
C GLN A 455 18.80 -7.87 10.52
N GLN A 456 19.46 -8.96 10.94
CA GLN A 456 18.76 -9.99 11.71
C GLN A 456 18.15 -9.31 12.92
N ASP A 457 16.85 -9.51 13.11
CA ASP A 457 16.10 -9.11 14.29
C ASP A 457 16.73 -9.71 15.55
N LYS A 458 17.76 -9.04 16.08
CA LYS A 458 18.37 -9.32 17.38
C LYS A 458 17.56 -8.66 18.51
N GLY A 459 16.27 -8.36 18.26
CA GLY A 459 15.39 -7.59 19.12
C GLY A 459 14.43 -8.38 20.01
N LEU A 460 14.53 -9.72 20.12
CA LEU A 460 13.59 -10.51 20.94
C LEU A 460 14.23 -11.53 21.89
N LYS A 461 15.50 -11.36 22.27
CA LYS A 461 16.16 -12.20 23.28
C LYS A 461 16.54 -11.54 24.61
N ASN A 462 16.08 -10.31 24.87
CA ASN A 462 16.24 -9.66 26.17
C ASN A 462 14.88 -9.27 26.78
N GLN A 463 14.02 -10.25 27.01
CA GLN A 463 13.02 -10.16 28.09
C GLN A 463 13.34 -11.25 29.12
N THR A 464 14.17 -10.88 30.08
CA THR A 464 14.32 -11.61 31.33
C THR A 464 12.97 -11.64 32.03
N PRO A 465 12.50 -12.79 32.54
CA PRO A 465 11.29 -12.83 33.35
C PRO A 465 11.57 -12.13 34.69
N ILE A 466 10.81 -11.08 34.98
CA ILE A 466 10.70 -10.59 36.35
C ILE A 466 9.58 -11.40 36.99
N ASN A 467 9.97 -12.21 37.99
CA ASN A 467 9.08 -12.95 38.90
C ASN A 467 8.08 -12.04 39.60
#